data_AF-A0AAE0F2Q3-F1
#
_entry.id   AF-A0AAE0F2Q3-F1
#
_cell.length_a   1.000
_cell.length_b   1.000
_cell.length_c   1.000
_cell.angle_alpha   90.00
_cell.angle_beta   90.00
_cell.angle_gamma   90.00
#
_symmetry.space_group_name_H-M   'P 1'
#
loop_
_entity.id
_entity.type
_entity.pdbx_description
1 polymer ?
#
loop_
_entity_poly.entity_id
_entity_poly.type
_entity_poly.pdbx_seq_one_letter_code
_entity_poly.pdbx_strand_id
1 'polypeptide(L)'
;MDGPNILINTENGFVDRQHVKSNATLPNAFAFVLLYLSFGVIWLFSLKGTSLGVNTSLHNLRVAFSMILSVIFLQEEVTTHKVLGMGLMGIGSVALLVGASGDASANTGAGIVQVITSAFIYAAYGVLYSKKVQPEFSSSSQIMEWTGMMGLSTVLAAPFMAALGKFALDLHL
;
A
#
# COMPACT_ATOMS: atom_id res chain seq x y z
N MET A 1 22.23 14.89 -34.96
CA MET A 1 21.27 14.75 -36.07
C MET A 1 19.91 15.03 -35.48
N ASP A 2 19.54 16.30 -35.51
CA ASP A 2 18.32 16.82 -34.93
C ASP A 2 17.15 16.50 -35.85
N GLY A 3 16.19 15.73 -35.34
CA GLY A 3 14.91 15.50 -36.00
C GLY A 3 14.07 16.79 -35.97
N PRO A 4 13.19 17.01 -36.96
CA PRO A 4 12.47 18.28 -37.08
C PRO A 4 11.48 18.47 -35.91
N ASN A 5 11.57 19.63 -35.26
CA ASN A 5 10.54 20.17 -34.38
C ASN A 5 9.32 20.55 -35.23
N ILE A 6 8.27 19.74 -35.19
CA ILE A 6 6.98 20.09 -35.77
C ILE A 6 6.12 20.71 -34.66
N LEU A 7 6.13 22.03 -34.56
CA LEU A 7 5.13 22.78 -33.80
C LEU A 7 3.86 22.86 -34.67
N ILE A 8 2.90 21.97 -34.42
CA ILE A 8 1.56 22.08 -35.00
C ILE A 8 0.71 22.92 -34.06
N ASN A 9 0.52 24.19 -34.43
CA ASN A 9 -0.53 25.02 -33.88
C ASN A 9 -1.82 24.69 -34.64
N THR A 10 -2.79 24.04 -33.99
CA THR A 10 -4.12 23.78 -34.55
C THR A 10 -5.18 24.38 -33.64
N GLU A 11 -5.91 25.35 -34.20
CA GLU A 11 -6.99 26.13 -33.58
C GLU A 11 -8.25 25.33 -33.20
N ASN A 12 -8.17 24.01 -33.05
CA ASN A 12 -9.34 23.15 -32.78
C ASN A 12 -9.04 22.11 -31.69
N GLY A 13 -8.83 22.58 -30.46
CA GLY A 13 -9.25 21.92 -29.19
C GLY A 13 -9.03 20.42 -28.93
N PHE A 14 -8.30 19.66 -29.74
CA PHE A 14 -8.01 18.26 -29.53
C PHE A 14 -6.52 18.07 -29.34
N VAL A 15 -6.13 17.94 -28.06
CA VAL A 15 -4.80 17.50 -27.66
C VAL A 15 -4.63 16.06 -28.12
N ASP A 16 -3.79 15.87 -29.13
CA ASP A 16 -3.39 14.56 -29.62
C ASP A 16 -2.71 13.79 -28.47
N ARG A 17 -3.12 12.52 -28.29
CA ARG A 17 -2.66 11.68 -27.18
C ARG A 17 -1.17 11.47 -27.33
N GLN A 18 -0.38 12.13 -26.48
CA GLN A 18 1.02 11.79 -26.27
C GLN A 18 1.10 10.28 -26.07
N HIS A 19 1.79 9.61 -27.01
CA HIS A 19 2.08 8.18 -26.97
C HIS A 19 2.70 7.85 -25.62
N VAL A 20 1.88 7.30 -24.72
CA VAL A 20 2.29 6.66 -23.48
C VAL A 20 3.36 5.64 -23.85
N LYS A 21 4.55 5.76 -23.26
CA LYS A 21 5.60 4.73 -23.34
C LYS A 21 5.09 3.45 -22.66
N SER A 22 4.28 2.69 -23.39
CA SER A 22 3.57 1.48 -22.99
C SER A 22 4.47 0.34 -22.49
N ASN A 23 5.76 0.38 -22.84
CA ASN A 23 6.65 -0.77 -22.67
C ASN A 23 7.38 -0.83 -21.31
N ALA A 24 7.30 0.21 -20.48
CA ALA A 24 7.94 0.24 -19.16
C ALA A 24 6.96 -0.05 -17.99
N THR A 25 5.65 0.00 -18.24
CA THR A 25 4.63 -0.03 -17.17
C THR A 25 4.25 -1.46 -16.74
N LEU A 26 4.29 -2.43 -17.67
CA LEU A 26 3.87 -3.82 -17.42
C LEU A 26 4.75 -4.62 -16.45
N PRO A 27 6.10 -4.66 -16.59
CA PRO A 27 6.95 -5.40 -15.66
C PRO A 27 6.95 -4.77 -14.25
N ASN A 28 6.75 -3.45 -14.16
CA ASN A 28 6.58 -2.76 -12.88
C ASN A 28 5.26 -3.14 -12.22
N ALA A 29 4.17 -3.30 -12.99
CA ALA A 29 2.87 -3.65 -12.44
C ALA A 29 2.85 -5.00 -11.69
N PHE A 30 3.50 -6.01 -12.25
CA PHE A 30 3.63 -7.31 -11.57
C PHE A 30 4.39 -7.19 -10.25
N ALA A 31 5.47 -6.42 -10.20
CA ALA A 31 6.21 -6.17 -8.97
C ALA A 31 5.37 -5.43 -7.90
N PHE A 32 4.54 -4.47 -8.31
CA PHE A 32 3.62 -3.78 -7.41
C PHE A 32 2.52 -4.70 -6.88
N VAL A 33 1.96 -5.58 -7.72
CA VAL A 33 0.99 -6.59 -7.31
C VAL A 33 1.63 -7.58 -6.32
N LEU A 34 2.84 -8.06 -6.60
CA LEU A 34 3.55 -8.93 -5.67
C LEU A 34 3.84 -8.24 -4.33
N LEU A 35 4.32 -7.00 -4.35
CA LEU A 35 4.57 -6.23 -3.13
C LEU A 35 3.29 -6.04 -2.32
N TYR A 36 2.17 -5.77 -3.01
CA TYR A 36 0.86 -5.64 -2.40
C TYR A 36 0.37 -6.97 -1.80
N LEU A 37 0.47 -8.08 -2.52
CA LEU A 37 0.08 -9.38 -1.97
C LEU A 37 0.99 -9.79 -0.80
N SER A 38 2.28 -9.44 -0.85
CA SER A 38 3.26 -9.73 0.20
C SER A 38 2.87 -9.09 1.54
N PHE A 39 2.46 -7.80 1.54
CA PHE A 39 2.00 -7.18 2.79
C PHE A 39 0.75 -7.91 3.32
N GLY A 40 -0.19 -8.28 2.44
CA GLY A 40 -1.43 -8.94 2.82
C GLY A 40 -1.18 -10.30 3.48
N VAL A 41 -0.26 -11.09 2.92
CA VAL A 41 0.16 -12.37 3.49
C VAL A 41 0.82 -12.18 4.86
N ILE A 42 1.81 -11.29 4.97
CA ILE A 42 2.51 -11.04 6.24
C ILE A 42 1.55 -10.54 7.32
N TRP A 43 0.61 -9.66 6.94
CA TRP A 43 -0.44 -9.17 7.82
C TRP A 43 -1.34 -10.30 8.32
N LEU A 44 -1.80 -11.19 7.43
CA LEU A 44 -2.60 -12.37 7.83
C LEU A 44 -1.84 -13.30 8.78
N PHE A 45 -0.55 -13.56 8.53
CA PHE A 45 0.28 -14.37 9.43
C PHE A 45 0.44 -13.72 10.80
N SER A 46 0.55 -12.39 10.86
CA SER A 46 0.70 -11.67 12.14
C SER A 46 -0.50 -11.84 13.08
N LEU A 47 -1.70 -12.10 12.55
CA LEU A 47 -2.90 -12.39 13.34
C LEU A 47 -2.79 -13.68 14.15
N LYS A 48 -1.89 -14.61 13.79
CA LYS A 48 -1.62 -15.81 14.61
C LYS A 48 -0.93 -15.49 15.93
N GLY A 49 -0.19 -14.38 15.97
CA GLY A 49 0.64 -13.99 17.11
C GLY A 49 0.25 -12.66 17.73
N THR A 50 -0.91 -12.10 17.37
CA THR A 50 -1.42 -10.83 17.92
C THR A 50 -2.92 -10.85 18.03
N SER A 51 -3.48 -10.18 19.04
CA SER A 51 -4.92 -9.93 19.08
C SER A 51 -5.32 -8.94 17.97
N LEU A 52 -6.56 -9.04 17.47
CA LEU A 52 -7.03 -8.17 16.37
C LEU A 52 -6.91 -6.67 16.67
N GLY A 53 -7.17 -6.28 17.93
CA GLY A 53 -7.06 -4.90 18.37
C GLY A 53 -5.62 -4.39 18.40
N VAL A 54 -4.69 -5.19 18.93
CA VAL A 54 -3.25 -4.87 18.89
C VAL A 54 -2.75 -4.83 17.46
N ASN A 55 -3.13 -5.82 16.65
CA ASN A 55 -2.75 -5.92 15.25
C ASN A 55 -3.17 -4.68 14.46
N THR A 56 -4.43 -4.28 14.54
CA THR A 56 -4.97 -3.14 13.79
C THR A 56 -4.32 -1.84 14.25
N SER A 57 -4.11 -1.68 15.56
CA SER A 57 -3.45 -0.49 16.13
C SER A 57 -2.00 -0.37 15.68
N LEU A 58 -1.25 -1.48 15.65
CA LEU A 58 0.11 -1.51 15.14
C LEU A 58 0.15 -1.33 13.62
N HIS A 59 -0.81 -1.90 12.88
CA HIS A 59 -0.87 -1.75 11.43
C HIS A 59 -1.13 -0.30 11.01
N ASN A 60 -1.86 0.48 11.83
CA ASN A 60 -2.06 1.90 11.58
C ASN A 60 -0.75 2.71 11.56
N LEU A 61 0.36 2.23 12.16
CA LEU A 61 1.68 2.85 12.01
C LEU A 61 2.11 3.03 10.55
N ARG A 62 1.49 2.32 9.60
CA ARG A 62 1.64 2.55 8.15
C ARG A 62 1.48 4.01 7.74
N VAL A 63 0.62 4.79 8.40
CA VAL A 63 0.44 6.22 8.05
C VAL A 63 1.65 7.05 8.50
N ALA A 64 2.21 6.74 9.68
CA ALA A 64 3.43 7.39 10.17
C ALA A 64 4.62 7.03 9.27
N PHE A 65 4.79 5.75 8.94
CA PHE A 65 5.81 5.31 7.97
C PHE A 65 5.61 5.95 6.60
N SER A 66 4.36 6.03 6.12
CA SER A 66 4.06 6.67 4.83
C SER A 66 4.46 8.14 4.84
N MET A 67 4.17 8.89 5.91
CA MET A 67 4.61 10.28 6.00
C MET A 67 6.15 10.41 6.00
N ILE A 68 6.85 9.61 6.80
CA ILE A 68 8.32 9.62 6.86
C ILE A 68 8.90 9.32 5.46
N LEU A 69 8.40 8.26 4.81
CA LEU A 69 8.84 7.87 3.48
C LEU A 69 8.49 8.92 2.42
N SER A 70 7.33 9.57 2.49
CA SER A 70 6.94 10.64 1.56
C SER A 70 7.85 11.86 1.70
N VAL A 71 8.21 12.26 2.91
CA VAL A 71 9.18 13.35 3.12
C VAL A 71 10.54 12.99 2.53
N ILE A 72 11.01 11.76 2.72
CA ILE A 72 12.31 11.32 2.22
C ILE A 72 12.33 11.18 0.69
N PHE A 73 11.31 10.53 0.10
CA PHE A 73 11.33 10.10 -1.30
C PHE A 73 10.63 11.04 -2.28
N LEU A 74 9.60 11.75 -1.82
CA LEU A 74 8.82 12.71 -2.62
C LEU A 74 9.17 14.17 -2.27
N GLN A 75 9.96 14.39 -1.20
CA GLN A 75 10.29 15.73 -0.70
C GLN A 75 9.06 16.59 -0.44
N GLU A 76 7.97 15.96 0.03
CA GLU A 76 6.75 16.68 0.36
C GLU A 76 6.93 17.56 1.60
N GLU A 77 6.35 18.75 1.55
CA GLU A 77 6.27 19.62 2.72
C GLU A 77 5.31 19.03 3.77
N VAL A 78 5.77 19.01 5.02
CA VAL A 78 4.97 18.60 6.18
C VAL A 78 4.13 19.79 6.62
N THR A 79 2.87 19.81 6.19
CA THR A 79 1.92 20.84 6.62
C THR A 79 1.35 20.52 8.00
N THR A 80 0.91 21.55 8.74
CA THR A 80 0.29 21.38 10.06
C THR A 80 -0.93 20.46 10.03
N HIS A 81 -1.68 20.46 8.92
CA HIS A 81 -2.82 19.56 8.70
C HIS A 81 -2.39 18.08 8.68
N LYS A 82 -1.24 17.75 8.06
CA LYS A 82 -0.69 16.39 8.06
C LYS A 82 -0.33 15.93 9.48
N VAL A 83 0.28 16.82 10.26
CA VAL A 83 0.65 16.55 11.66
C VAL A 83 -0.58 16.34 12.54
N LEU A 84 -1.60 17.19 12.41
CA LEU A 84 -2.87 17.03 13.13
C LEU A 84 -3.57 15.72 12.76
N GLY A 85 -3.58 15.36 11.47
CA GLY A 85 -4.11 14.07 11.01
C GLY A 85 -3.37 12.87 11.63
N MET A 86 -2.05 12.95 11.77
CA MET A 86 -1.27 11.91 12.46
C MET A 86 -1.62 11.82 13.94
N GLY A 87 -1.80 12.95 14.62
CA GLY A 87 -2.24 13.00 16.01
C GLY A 87 -3.61 12.32 16.21
N LEU A 88 -4.59 12.64 15.36
CA LEU A 88 -5.92 12.02 15.38
C LEU A 88 -5.86 10.52 15.11
N MET A 89 -5.02 10.08 14.17
CA MET A 89 -4.80 8.65 13.92
C MET A 89 -4.21 7.94 15.15
N GLY A 90 -3.27 8.59 15.84
CA GLY A 90 -2.70 8.09 17.09
C GLY A 90 -3.78 7.88 18.15
N ILE A 91 -4.67 8.87 18.34
CA ILE A 91 -5.81 8.77 19.26
C ILE A 91 -6.73 7.61 18.87
N GLY A 92 -7.07 7.48 17.58
CA GLY A 92 -7.89 6.36 17.09
C GLY A 92 -7.25 4.99 17.34
N SER A 93 -5.93 4.89 17.18
CA SER A 93 -5.19 3.65 17.43
C SER A 93 -5.16 3.29 18.93
N VAL A 94 -5.03 4.27 19.82
CA VAL A 94 -5.14 4.04 21.27
C VAL A 94 -6.56 3.64 21.65
N ALA A 95 -7.58 4.25 21.05
CA ALA A 95 -8.97 3.87 21.29
C ALA A 95 -9.25 2.41 20.89
N LEU A 96 -8.67 1.93 19.78
CA LEU A 96 -8.75 0.53 19.37
C LEU A 96 -8.09 -0.42 20.39
N LEU A 97 -6.97 -0.02 21.01
CA LEU A 97 -6.33 -0.81 22.07
C LEU A 97 -7.19 -0.89 23.34
N VAL A 98 -7.82 0.22 23.74
CA VAL A 98 -8.66 0.27 24.94
C VAL A 98 -9.96 -0.53 24.75
N GLY A 99 -10.52 -0.53 23.53
CA GLY A 99 -11.69 -1.33 23.18
C GLY A 99 -11.40 -2.80 22.85
N ALA A 100 -10.12 -3.20 22.82
CA ALA A 100 -9.73 -4.56 22.49
C ALA A 100 -9.89 -5.48 23.71
N SER A 101 -10.99 -6.22 23.76
CA SER A 101 -11.27 -7.24 24.80
C SER A 101 -10.48 -8.55 24.61
N GLY A 102 -9.27 -8.49 24.04
CA GLY A 102 -8.47 -9.68 23.71
C GLY A 102 -7.44 -10.01 24.79
N ASP A 103 -7.28 -11.29 25.10
CA ASP A 103 -6.30 -11.77 26.08
C ASP A 103 -4.89 -11.28 25.76
N ALA A 104 -4.27 -10.57 26.70
CA ALA A 104 -2.90 -10.06 26.55
C ALA A 104 -1.87 -11.20 26.33
N SER A 105 -2.21 -12.44 26.75
CA SER A 105 -1.41 -13.66 26.55
C SER A 105 -1.34 -14.14 25.09
N ALA A 106 -2.18 -13.60 24.18
CA ALA A 106 -2.17 -13.94 22.76
C ALA A 106 -1.10 -13.19 21.95
N ASN A 107 -0.41 -12.21 22.55
CA ASN A 107 0.57 -11.38 21.83
C ASN A 107 1.98 -11.95 21.95
N THR A 108 2.54 -12.39 20.83
CA THR A 108 3.92 -12.86 20.72
C THR A 108 4.79 -11.80 20.07
N GLY A 109 6.07 -11.73 20.45
CA GLY A 109 7.03 -10.80 19.83
C GLY A 109 7.14 -10.99 18.31
N ALA A 110 7.07 -12.25 17.84
CA ALA A 110 7.10 -12.57 16.41
C ALA A 110 5.90 -11.97 15.65
N GLY A 111 4.68 -12.07 16.20
CA GLY A 111 3.49 -11.47 15.60
C GLY A 111 3.57 -9.94 15.54
N ILE A 112 4.10 -9.31 16.59
CA ILE A 112 4.32 -7.85 16.64
C ILE A 112 5.30 -7.40 15.55
N VAL A 113 6.43 -8.10 15.39
CA VAL A 113 7.41 -7.79 14.34
C VAL A 113 6.80 -7.96 12.94
N GLN A 114 6.01 -9.02 12.74
CA GLN A 114 5.32 -9.27 11.47
C GLN A 114 4.33 -8.16 11.12
N VAL A 115 3.49 -7.71 12.07
CA VAL A 115 2.52 -6.64 11.79
C VAL A 115 3.21 -5.30 11.49
N ILE A 116 4.28 -4.95 12.22
CA ILE A 116 5.06 -3.73 11.95
C ILE A 116 5.72 -3.81 10.57
N THR A 117 6.27 -4.98 10.22
CA THR A 117 6.84 -5.22 8.89
C THR A 117 5.80 -5.06 7.79
N SER A 118 4.58 -5.61 7.98
CA SER A 118 3.48 -5.43 7.02
C SER A 118 3.09 -3.96 6.84
N ALA A 119 3.06 -3.19 7.94
CA ALA A 119 2.72 -1.77 7.93
C ALA A 119 3.77 -0.96 7.16
N PHE A 120 5.05 -1.30 7.32
CA PHE A 120 6.15 -0.69 6.58
C PHE A 120 6.09 -1.03 5.07
N ILE A 121 5.85 -2.29 4.71
CA ILE A 121 5.74 -2.71 3.30
C ILE A 121 4.57 -1.97 2.62
N TYR A 122 3.42 -1.86 3.30
CA TYR A 122 2.27 -1.12 2.79
C TYR A 122 2.59 0.37 2.58
N ALA A 123 3.29 0.99 3.53
CA ALA A 123 3.73 2.38 3.41
C ALA A 123 4.69 2.56 2.23
N ALA A 124 5.67 1.66 2.09
CA ALA A 124 6.61 1.68 0.97
C ALA A 124 5.90 1.49 -0.38
N TYR A 125 4.93 0.57 -0.48
CA TYR A 125 4.08 0.42 -1.64
C TYR A 125 3.38 1.73 -2.00
N GLY A 126 2.76 2.40 -1.03
CA GLY A 126 2.05 3.67 -1.25
C GLY A 126 2.96 4.78 -1.78
N VAL A 127 4.14 4.94 -1.18
CA VAL A 127 5.13 5.95 -1.60
C VAL A 127 5.69 5.65 -2.99
N LEU A 128 6.00 4.38 -3.28
CA LEU A 128 6.46 3.96 -4.61
C LEU A 128 5.37 4.14 -5.66
N TYR A 129 4.12 3.85 -5.32
CA TYR A 129 2.96 4.10 -6.19
C TYR A 129 2.84 5.58 -6.52
N SER A 130 2.87 6.46 -5.52
CA SER A 130 2.79 7.91 -5.73
C SER A 130 3.96 8.47 -6.53
N LYS A 131 5.16 7.88 -6.40
CA LYS A 131 6.35 8.33 -7.13
C LYS A 131 6.41 7.83 -8.58
N LYS A 132 6.02 6.57 -8.84
CA LYS A 132 6.27 5.90 -10.12
C LYS A 132 5.03 5.65 -10.96
N VAL A 133 3.89 5.39 -10.32
CA VAL A 133 2.69 4.91 -11.02
C VAL A 133 1.66 6.04 -11.15
N GLN A 134 1.41 6.76 -10.06
CA GLN A 134 0.44 7.86 -10.03
C GLN A 134 0.72 8.95 -11.10
N PRO A 135 1.97 9.37 -11.37
CA PRO A 135 2.24 10.39 -12.40
C PRO A 135 1.98 9.92 -13.83
N GLU A 136 1.94 8.61 -14.07
CA GLU A 136 1.65 8.04 -15.40
C GLU A 136 0.14 8.05 -15.71
N PHE A 137 -0.72 8.23 -14.70
CA PHE A 137 -2.15 8.28 -14.88
C PHE A 137 -2.64 9.68 -15.23
N SER A 138 -3.15 9.81 -16.45
CA SER A 138 -3.69 11.06 -16.98
C SER A 138 -5.19 11.23 -16.68
N SER A 139 -5.87 10.15 -16.31
CA SER A 139 -7.31 10.13 -16.06
C SER A 139 -7.66 9.35 -14.80
N SER A 140 -8.69 9.81 -14.08
CA SER A 140 -9.25 9.11 -12.92
C SER A 140 -9.71 7.68 -13.26
N SER A 141 -10.09 7.40 -14.52
CA SER A 141 -10.44 6.05 -14.96
C SER A 141 -9.27 5.07 -14.82
N GLN A 142 -8.05 5.51 -15.13
CA GLN A 142 -6.86 4.66 -15.05
C GLN A 142 -6.49 4.32 -13.60
N ILE A 143 -6.71 5.27 -12.68
CA ILE A 143 -6.55 5.03 -11.23
C ILE A 143 -7.59 4.01 -10.75
N MET A 144 -8.84 4.11 -11.23
CA MET A 144 -9.89 3.15 -10.89
C MET A 144 -9.59 1.75 -11.47
N GLU A 145 -9.11 1.66 -12.71
CA GLU A 145 -8.69 0.40 -13.34
C GLU A 145 -7.53 -0.24 -12.56
N TRP A 146 -6.51 0.54 -12.20
CA TRP A 146 -5.40 0.07 -11.38
C TRP A 146 -5.87 -0.45 -10.02
N THR A 147 -6.69 0.34 -9.31
CA THR A 147 -7.23 -0.05 -8.00
C THR A 147 -8.11 -1.30 -8.11
N GLY A 148 -8.91 -1.41 -9.18
CA GLY A 148 -9.71 -2.58 -9.50
C GLY A 148 -8.85 -3.82 -9.74
N MET A 149 -7.73 -3.68 -10.46
CA MET A 149 -6.77 -4.77 -10.67
C MET A 149 -6.14 -5.24 -9.36
N MET A 150 -5.77 -4.32 -8.45
CA MET A 150 -5.28 -4.68 -7.12
C MET A 150 -6.33 -5.44 -6.31
N GLY A 151 -7.58 -4.97 -6.33
CA GLY A 151 -8.72 -5.65 -5.68
C GLY A 151 -8.95 -7.06 -6.23
N LEU A 152 -8.97 -7.20 -7.56
CA LEU A 152 -9.13 -8.50 -8.22
C LEU A 152 -8.00 -9.45 -7.87
N SER A 153 -6.74 -8.98 -7.89
CA SER A 153 -5.58 -9.80 -7.51
C SER A 153 -5.69 -10.31 -6.07
N THR A 154 -6.27 -9.51 -5.16
CA THR A 154 -6.51 -9.90 -3.77
C THR A 154 -7.55 -11.02 -3.68
N VAL A 155 -8.67 -10.89 -4.40
CA VAL A 155 -9.74 -11.90 -4.43
C VAL A 155 -9.23 -13.21 -5.01
N LEU A 156 -8.46 -13.16 -6.10
CA LEU A 156 -7.88 -14.35 -6.72
C LEU A 156 -6.82 -15.01 -5.83
N ALA A 157 -6.05 -14.22 -5.08
CA ALA A 157 -5.08 -14.74 -4.13
C ALA A 157 -5.72 -15.24 -2.81
N ALA A 158 -6.92 -14.79 -2.46
CA ALA A 158 -7.60 -15.12 -1.20
C ALA A 158 -7.69 -16.64 -0.90
N PRO A 159 -8.13 -17.52 -1.84
CA PRO A 159 -8.17 -18.95 -1.57
C PRO A 159 -6.77 -19.55 -1.32
N PHE A 160 -5.75 -19.06 -2.03
CA PHE A 160 -4.37 -19.48 -1.81
C PHE A 160 -3.83 -19.00 -0.45
N MET A 161 -4.11 -17.74 -0.07
CA MET A 161 -3.75 -17.21 1.25
C MET A 161 -4.46 -17.97 2.39
N ALA A 162 -5.72 -18.35 2.20
CA ALA A 162 -6.46 -19.18 3.15
C ALA A 162 -5.86 -20.59 3.27
N ALA A 163 -5.45 -21.20 2.15
CA ALA A 163 -4.78 -22.50 2.14
C ALA A 163 -3.42 -22.46 2.84
N LEU A 164 -2.60 -21.42 2.58
CA LEU A 164 -1.34 -21.21 3.30
C LEU A 164 -1.55 -20.99 4.80
N GLY A 165 -2.59 -20.25 5.18
CA GLY A 165 -2.96 -20.05 6.57
C GLY A 165 -3.25 -21.36 7.30
N LYS A 166 -4.01 -22.27 6.66
CA LYS A 166 -4.32 -23.62 7.14
C LYS A 166 -3.08 -24.52 7.19
N PHE A 167 -2.31 -24.59 6.10
CA PHE A 167 -1.08 -25.41 6.02
C PHE A 167 -0.07 -25.03 7.10
N ALA A 168 0.14 -23.74 7.35
CA ALA A 168 1.01 -23.27 8.42
C ALA A 168 0.42 -23.46 9.83
N LEU A 169 -0.85 -23.85 9.95
CA LEU A 169 -1.48 -24.26 11.21
C LEU A 169 -1.23 -25.76 11.45
N ASP A 170 -1.28 -26.55 10.37
CA ASP A 170 -1.03 -27.99 10.40
C ASP A 170 0.47 -28.33 10.62
N LEU A 171 1.39 -27.43 10.26
CA LEU A 171 2.84 -27.61 10.44
C LEU A 171 3.35 -27.35 11.89
N HIS A 172 2.44 -27.04 12.83
CA HIS A 172 2.74 -26.85 14.25
C HIS A 172 2.10 -27.95 15.12
N LEU A 173 2.20 -29.20 14.66
CA LEU A 173 2.27 -30.40 15.50
C LEU A 173 3.73 -30.82 15.69
#